data_AF-A0A0H2RQC0-F1
#
_entry.id   AF-A0A0H2RQC0-F1
#
_cell.length_a   1.000
_cell.length_b   1.000
_cell.length_c   1.000
_cell.angle_alpha   90.00
_cell.angle_beta   90.00
_cell.angle_gamma   90.00
#
_symmetry.space_group_name_H-M   'P 1'
#
loop_
_entity.id
_entity.type
_entity.pdbx_description
1 polymer ?
#
loop_
_entity_poly.entity_id
_entity_poly.type
_entity_poly.pdbx_seq_one_letter_code
_entity_poly.pdbx_strand_id
1 'polypeptide(L)'
;MFIDQAQTSLNNYHFLCAALQERYQVRYLQYPEVKYLLDFSPYTAHRPELPKWVCELRRRPSVDGMVDAAELKKLHDMIKRRPCHYGTEGLLGYVFNGDRGGFFDVILAYNGPGATCGNKKWDRIFDRMKAQGYKQSLVPCMFFASRQGCLVDNCPYSHTDKTNQELRAKILEERRQILLEPTAKQELRDFERRMVEEGLDESQLKCFKYQRTAKDYHVDRPVCQHDSDATAPRAYGYCANLDCVKPYLFTQAQSPLQQCSGCEWTYYCSEACHMKDWPRHRLECAPVEEVISNNKLWSTWGTRLGTEIVLRP
;
A
#
# COMPACT_ATOMS: atom_id res chain seq x y z
N MET A 1 10.18 -5.04 7.14
CA MET A 1 9.92 -4.22 8.35
C MET A 1 8.41 -4.05 8.48
N PHE A 2 7.82 -4.40 9.62
CA PHE A 2 6.40 -4.13 9.87
C PHE A 2 6.22 -2.64 10.20
N ILE A 3 5.17 -2.02 9.68
CA ILE A 3 4.80 -0.64 10.01
C ILE A 3 3.80 -0.72 11.16
N ASP A 4 4.12 -0.11 12.31
CA ASP A 4 3.13 0.17 13.34
C ASP A 4 2.14 1.20 12.78
N GLN A 5 0.98 0.71 12.34
CA GLN A 5 -0.07 1.56 11.77
C GLN A 5 -0.67 2.53 12.80
N ALA A 6 -0.68 2.18 14.09
CA ALA A 6 -1.25 3.01 15.15
C ALA A 6 -0.32 4.19 15.45
N GLN A 7 0.94 3.91 15.80
CA GLN A 7 1.94 4.95 16.08
C GLN A 7 2.23 5.81 14.85
N THR A 8 2.21 5.21 13.65
CA THR A 8 2.34 5.96 12.39
C THR A 8 1.18 6.94 12.20
N SER A 9 -0.07 6.47 12.29
CA SER A 9 -1.25 7.32 12.13
C SER A 9 -1.29 8.43 13.19
N LEU A 10 -0.97 8.11 14.44
CA LEU A 10 -0.87 9.05 15.56
C LEU A 10 0.14 10.16 15.28
N ASN A 11 1.37 9.80 14.87
CA ASN A 11 2.41 10.77 14.53
C ASN A 11 1.97 11.70 13.39
N ASN A 12 1.42 11.14 12.31
CA ASN A 12 0.96 11.93 11.16
C ASN A 12 -0.21 12.86 11.52
N TYR A 13 -1.14 12.38 12.36
CA TYR A 13 -2.26 13.16 12.89
C TYR A 13 -1.78 14.35 13.75
N HIS A 14 -0.77 14.16 14.59
CA HIS A 14 -0.23 15.26 15.39
C HIS A 14 0.60 16.24 14.57
N PHE A 15 1.35 15.81 13.54
CA PHE A 15 1.94 16.71 12.55
C PHE A 15 0.87 17.55 11.82
N LEU A 16 -0.26 16.94 11.44
CA LEU A 16 -1.41 17.66 10.87
C LEU A 16 -2.01 18.66 11.87
N CYS A 17 -2.23 18.26 13.12
CA CYS A 17 -2.76 19.16 14.15
C CYS A 17 -1.83 20.34 14.45
N ALA A 18 -0.52 20.08 14.54
CA ALA A 18 0.49 21.12 14.76
C ALA A 18 0.51 22.14 13.62
N ALA A 19 0.35 21.68 12.37
CA ALA A 19 0.24 22.56 11.20
C ALA A 19 -1.08 23.35 11.17
N LEU A 20 -2.22 22.71 11.44
CA LEU A 20 -3.53 23.39 11.48
C LEU A 20 -3.72 24.33 12.68
N GLN A 21 -2.88 24.21 13.71
CA GLN A 21 -2.84 25.10 14.88
C GLN A 21 -1.71 26.14 14.82
N GLU A 22 -0.98 26.21 13.71
CA GLU A 22 0.16 27.13 13.51
C GLU A 22 1.26 27.00 14.58
N ARG A 23 1.40 25.79 15.16
CA ARG A 23 2.39 25.45 16.20
C ARG A 23 3.71 24.98 15.57
N TYR A 24 4.28 25.82 14.71
CA TYR A 24 5.56 25.59 14.06
C TYR A 24 6.38 26.88 13.93
N GLN A 25 7.67 26.71 13.65
CA GLN A 25 8.58 27.78 13.22
C GLN A 25 9.07 27.47 11.81
N VAL A 26 9.00 28.47 10.91
CA VAL A 26 9.74 28.39 9.66
C VAL A 26 11.21 28.65 9.96
N ARG A 27 12.06 27.65 9.73
CA ARG A 27 13.52 27.77 9.84
C ARG A 27 14.17 27.68 8.47
N TYR A 28 15.29 28.37 8.31
CA TYR A 28 16.16 28.25 7.14
C TYR A 28 17.41 27.46 7.51
N LEU A 29 17.86 26.57 6.63
CA LEU A 29 19.20 25.99 6.64
C LEU A 29 19.91 26.35 5.34
N GLN A 30 21.19 26.65 5.44
CA GLN A 30 22.04 27.07 4.31
C GLN A 30 23.20 26.08 4.15
N TYR A 31 22.91 24.82 3.82
CA TYR A 31 23.94 23.85 3.43
C TYR A 31 23.37 22.60 2.74
N PRO A 32 23.94 22.14 1.60
CA PRO A 32 24.68 22.94 0.62
C PRO A 32 23.75 23.93 -0.14
N GLU A 33 22.44 23.67 -0.11
CA GLU A 33 21.39 24.50 -0.70
C GLU A 33 20.57 25.22 0.39
N VAL A 34 19.77 26.22 0.00
CA VAL A 34 18.86 26.90 0.93
C VAL A 34 17.59 26.07 1.10
N LYS A 35 17.46 25.41 2.25
CA LYS A 35 16.31 24.58 2.62
C LYS A 35 15.42 25.32 3.62
N TYR A 36 14.13 25.33 3.34
CA TYR A 36 13.10 25.83 4.25
C TYR A 36 12.50 24.67 5.03
N LEU A 37 12.36 24.83 6.33
CA LEU A 37 11.90 23.79 7.25
C LEU A 37 10.70 24.30 8.05
N LEU A 38 9.71 23.45 8.27
CA LEU A 38 8.82 23.59 9.42
C LEU A 38 9.40 22.78 10.58
N ASP A 39 9.87 23.47 11.61
CA ASP A 39 10.11 22.86 12.92
C ASP A 39 8.84 22.95 13.76
N PHE A 40 8.25 21.81 14.07
CA PHE A 40 7.03 21.69 14.86
C PHE A 40 7.30 21.64 16.37
N SER A 41 8.54 21.87 16.83
CA SER A 41 8.89 21.91 18.27
C SER A 41 8.02 22.80 19.19
N PRO A 42 7.31 23.86 18.73
CA PRO A 42 6.32 24.56 19.56
C PRO A 42 5.05 23.76 19.91
N TYR A 43 4.81 22.61 19.26
CA TYR A 43 3.67 21.75 19.54
C TYR A 43 4.01 20.71 20.61
N THR A 44 3.41 20.85 21.80
CA THR A 44 3.73 20.03 22.98
C THR A 44 2.74 18.90 23.25
N ALA A 45 1.61 18.84 22.55
CA ALA A 45 0.52 17.89 22.83
C ALA A 45 0.81 16.44 22.39
N HIS A 46 1.88 16.20 21.64
CA HIS A 46 2.44 14.87 21.37
C HIS A 46 3.94 15.00 21.12
N ARG A 47 4.75 14.11 21.70
CA ARG A 47 6.21 14.11 21.55
C ARG A 47 6.73 12.68 21.30
N PRO A 48 6.56 12.15 20.08
CA PRO A 48 7.05 10.84 19.71
C PRO A 48 8.58 10.80 19.69
N GLU A 49 9.10 9.58 19.81
CA GLU A 49 10.51 9.23 19.98
C GLU A 49 11.40 9.51 18.75
N LEU A 50 10.81 9.96 17.64
CA LEU A 50 11.53 10.23 16.39
C LEU A 50 12.37 11.52 16.51
N PRO A 51 13.69 11.48 16.21
CA PRO A 51 14.65 12.50 16.65
C PRO A 51 14.58 13.86 15.94
N LYS A 52 13.67 14.07 14.98
CA LYS A 52 13.48 15.35 14.28
C LYS A 52 12.02 15.67 14.03
N TRP A 53 11.50 16.68 14.75
CA TRP A 53 10.16 17.26 14.56
C TRP A 53 10.11 18.25 13.38
N VAL A 54 10.77 17.88 12.29
CA VAL A 54 11.15 18.78 11.21
C VAL A 54 10.68 18.23 9.87
N CYS A 55 10.03 19.07 9.09
CA CYS A 55 9.62 18.77 7.72
C CYS A 55 10.26 19.77 6.75
N GLU A 56 11.01 19.27 5.77
CA GLU A 56 11.52 20.12 4.68
C GLU A 56 10.38 20.53 3.76
N LEU A 57 10.22 21.83 3.53
CA LEU A 57 9.29 22.42 2.56
C LEU A 57 9.87 22.31 1.15
N ARG A 58 9.02 22.14 0.14
CA ARG A 58 9.50 22.06 -1.25
C ARG A 58 9.79 23.43 -1.85
N ARG A 59 9.29 24.50 -1.23
CA ARG A 59 9.37 25.87 -1.74
C ARG A 59 9.62 26.85 -0.61
N ARG A 60 10.14 28.04 -0.96
CA ARG A 60 10.20 29.20 -0.08
C ARG A 60 8.77 29.66 0.24
N PRO A 61 8.36 29.81 1.51
CA PRO A 61 7.14 30.53 1.84
C PRO A 61 7.22 31.97 1.36
N SER A 62 6.14 32.43 0.74
CA SER A 62 5.91 33.84 0.42
C SER A 62 5.80 34.68 1.72
N VAL A 63 6.13 35.97 1.63
CA VAL A 63 6.20 36.86 2.81
C VAL A 63 4.83 37.11 3.43
N ASP A 64 3.77 37.02 2.61
CA ASP A 64 2.35 37.15 2.97
C ASP A 64 1.63 35.80 3.18
N GLY A 65 2.34 34.68 3.01
CA GLY A 65 1.77 33.33 3.05
C GLY A 65 0.85 32.97 1.86
N MET A 66 0.72 33.85 0.86
CA MET A 66 -0.12 33.59 -0.32
C MET A 66 0.54 32.58 -1.26
N VAL A 67 -0.24 31.63 -1.76
CA VAL A 67 0.16 30.74 -2.86
C VAL A 67 -0.89 30.88 -3.97
N ASP A 68 -0.42 31.13 -5.19
CA ASP A 68 -1.28 31.27 -6.36
C ASP A 68 -2.11 29.99 -6.64
N ALA A 69 -3.29 30.16 -7.23
CA ALA A 69 -4.20 29.05 -7.52
C ALA A 69 -3.62 28.05 -8.56
N ALA A 70 -2.84 28.51 -9.54
CA ALA A 70 -2.16 27.63 -10.48
C ALA A 70 -0.95 26.93 -9.84
N GLU A 71 -0.28 27.55 -8.86
CA GLU A 71 0.72 26.89 -8.01
C GLU A 71 0.12 25.83 -7.07
N LEU A 72 -0.98 26.12 -6.39
CA LEU A 72 -1.71 25.14 -5.59
C LEU A 72 -2.15 23.95 -6.47
N LYS A 73 -2.62 24.21 -7.69
CA LYS A 73 -2.91 23.15 -8.66
C LYS A 73 -1.68 22.32 -9.00
N LYS A 74 -0.51 22.94 -9.25
CA LYS A 74 0.75 22.20 -9.49
C LYS A 74 1.14 21.32 -8.31
N LEU A 75 0.96 21.78 -7.07
CA LEU A 75 1.21 20.97 -5.87
C LEU A 75 0.25 19.79 -5.77
N HIS A 76 -1.06 19.99 -5.94
CA HIS A 76 -2.03 18.89 -5.94
C HIS A 76 -1.76 17.88 -7.06
N ASP A 77 -1.38 18.33 -8.25
CA ASP A 77 -1.07 17.43 -9.37
C ASP A 77 0.28 16.71 -9.19
N MET A 78 1.25 17.32 -8.49
CA MET A 78 2.50 16.67 -8.06
C MET A 78 2.24 15.60 -6.99
N ILE A 79 1.40 15.90 -6.01
CA ILE A 79 1.00 15.00 -4.91
C ILE A 79 0.33 13.74 -5.47
N LYS A 80 -0.67 13.89 -6.35
CA LYS A 80 -1.43 12.77 -6.98
C LYS A 80 -0.59 11.86 -7.87
N ARG A 81 0.60 12.30 -8.32
CA ARG A 81 1.47 11.56 -9.25
C ARG A 81 2.44 10.60 -8.55
N ARG A 82 2.39 10.47 -7.22
CA ARG A 82 3.31 9.61 -6.45
C ARG A 82 2.93 8.11 -6.61
N PRO A 83 3.88 7.22 -6.92
CA PRO A 83 3.58 5.78 -7.06
C PRO A 83 3.07 5.11 -5.77
N CYS A 84 3.53 5.54 -4.60
CA CYS A 84 3.13 5.00 -3.29
C CYS A 84 1.75 5.48 -2.80
N HIS A 85 0.95 6.08 -3.68
CA HIS A 85 -0.27 6.81 -3.36
C HIS A 85 -1.48 6.41 -4.22
N TYR A 86 -1.33 5.45 -5.16
CA TYR A 86 -2.46 4.93 -5.93
C TYR A 86 -3.50 4.24 -5.02
N GLY A 87 -4.59 4.96 -4.75
CA GLY A 87 -5.79 4.47 -4.07
C GLY A 87 -5.84 4.57 -2.55
N THR A 88 -4.76 5.00 -1.87
CA THR A 88 -4.62 4.85 -0.40
C THR A 88 -5.00 6.08 0.43
N GLU A 89 -5.45 7.16 -0.21
CA GLU A 89 -5.19 8.52 0.27
C GLU A 89 -6.23 9.12 1.23
N GLY A 90 -6.34 8.53 2.42
CA GLY A 90 -6.74 9.29 3.60
C GLY A 90 -5.75 10.44 3.86
N LEU A 91 -6.23 11.58 4.38
CA LEU A 91 -5.47 12.83 4.53
C LEU A 91 -4.09 12.67 5.20
N LEU A 92 -3.94 11.72 6.12
CA LEU A 92 -2.69 11.44 6.83
C LEU A 92 -1.63 10.74 5.96
N GLY A 93 -2.02 10.14 4.83
CA GLY A 93 -1.10 9.52 3.85
C GLY A 93 -0.16 10.54 3.21
N TYR A 94 -0.61 11.78 3.02
CA TYR A 94 0.22 12.87 2.49
C TYR A 94 1.26 13.39 3.48
N VAL A 95 0.98 13.28 4.78
CA VAL A 95 1.92 13.55 5.88
C VAL A 95 2.93 12.39 6.03
N PHE A 96 2.52 11.19 5.62
CA PHE A 96 3.33 9.97 5.64
C PHE A 96 4.15 9.76 4.36
N ASN A 97 5.31 10.43 4.25
CA ASN A 97 6.48 9.94 3.51
C ASN A 97 7.67 10.89 3.69
N GLY A 98 8.82 10.60 3.07
CA GLY A 98 9.99 11.49 3.08
C GLY A 98 9.80 12.84 2.36
N ASP A 99 8.81 12.94 1.45
CA ASP A 99 8.57 14.13 0.60
C ASP A 99 7.46 15.05 1.17
N ARG A 100 7.41 15.20 2.50
CA ARG A 100 6.34 15.92 3.23
C ARG A 100 6.09 17.35 2.77
N GLY A 101 7.12 18.03 2.24
CA GLY A 101 7.07 19.44 1.88
C GLY A 101 5.92 19.80 0.96
N GLY A 102 5.62 18.97 -0.05
CA GLY A 102 4.51 19.25 -0.96
C GLY A 102 3.14 19.34 -0.27
N PHE A 103 2.92 18.59 0.81
CA PHE A 103 1.70 18.68 1.61
C PHE A 103 1.72 19.90 2.53
N PHE A 104 2.84 20.18 3.20
CA PHE A 104 2.91 21.34 4.09
C PHE A 104 2.90 22.68 3.33
N ASP A 105 3.43 22.74 2.10
CA ASP A 105 3.27 23.88 1.21
C ASP A 105 1.77 24.25 1.00
N VAL A 106 0.84 23.28 0.93
CA VAL A 106 -0.60 23.57 0.79
C VAL A 106 -1.30 23.85 2.13
N ILE A 107 -0.76 23.38 3.26
CA ILE A 107 -1.24 23.77 4.60
C ILE A 107 -0.84 25.22 4.92
N LEU A 108 0.35 25.66 4.50
CA LEU A 108 0.78 27.05 4.63
C LEU A 108 -0.18 28.00 3.90
N ALA A 109 -0.65 27.64 2.69
CA ALA A 109 -1.67 28.41 1.97
C ALA A 109 -3.05 28.42 2.66
N TYR A 110 -3.42 27.34 3.34
CA TYR A 110 -4.66 27.27 4.14
C TYR A 110 -4.60 28.09 5.44
N ASN A 111 -3.42 28.27 6.03
CA ASN A 111 -3.22 29.19 7.16
C ASN A 111 -2.98 30.64 6.70
N GLY A 112 -2.56 30.85 5.44
CA GLY A 112 -2.44 32.17 4.82
C GLY A 112 -3.79 32.86 4.59
N PRO A 113 -3.81 34.15 4.21
CA PRO A 113 -5.04 34.95 4.19
C PRO A 113 -6.10 34.49 3.18
N GLY A 114 -5.76 33.60 2.23
CA GLY A 114 -6.70 32.96 1.32
C GLY A 114 -7.54 31.82 1.94
N ALA A 115 -7.17 31.32 3.13
CA ALA A 115 -7.90 30.30 3.89
C ALA A 115 -8.28 29.01 3.13
N THR A 116 -7.49 28.60 2.12
CA THR A 116 -7.72 27.38 1.34
C THR A 116 -6.40 26.69 0.96
N CYS A 117 -6.38 25.37 1.00
CA CYS A 117 -5.30 24.57 0.41
C CYS A 117 -5.51 24.30 -1.10
N GLY A 118 -6.54 24.88 -1.72
CA GLY A 118 -6.95 24.60 -3.09
C GLY A 118 -7.76 23.31 -3.28
N ASN A 119 -8.18 22.65 -2.18
CA ASN A 119 -8.94 21.40 -2.23
C ASN A 119 -10.14 21.42 -1.27
N LYS A 120 -11.33 21.65 -1.83
CA LYS A 120 -12.61 21.74 -1.10
C LYS A 120 -13.01 20.47 -0.33
N LYS A 121 -12.36 19.29 -0.50
CA LYS A 121 -12.55 18.14 0.41
C LYS A 121 -11.70 18.30 1.67
N TRP A 122 -10.47 18.79 1.52
CA TRP A 122 -9.52 18.96 2.63
C TRP A 122 -9.83 20.21 3.46
N ASP A 123 -10.16 21.34 2.83
CA ASP A 123 -10.59 22.56 3.53
C ASP A 123 -11.72 22.23 4.52
N ARG A 124 -12.79 21.57 4.05
CA ARG A 124 -13.90 21.09 4.89
C ARG A 124 -13.52 20.01 5.93
N ILE A 125 -12.35 19.38 5.86
CA ILE A 125 -11.83 18.54 6.96
C ILE A 125 -11.13 19.44 7.97
N PHE A 126 -10.25 20.33 7.52
CA PHE A 126 -9.52 21.28 8.36
C PHE A 126 -10.46 22.19 9.17
N ASP A 127 -11.49 22.75 8.52
CA ASP A 127 -12.48 23.62 9.16
C ASP A 127 -13.23 22.89 10.28
N ARG A 128 -13.65 21.63 10.01
CA ARG A 128 -14.30 20.77 11.01
C ARG A 128 -13.35 20.37 12.14
N MET A 129 -12.07 20.14 11.86
CA MET A 129 -11.06 19.91 12.89
C MET A 129 -10.88 21.15 13.77
N LYS A 130 -10.69 22.34 13.18
CA LYS A 130 -10.60 23.62 13.91
C LYS A 130 -11.85 23.84 14.78
N ALA A 131 -13.05 23.65 14.22
CA ALA A 131 -14.33 23.89 14.90
C ALA A 131 -14.72 22.84 15.99
N GLN A 132 -14.17 21.62 15.97
CA GLN A 132 -14.60 20.53 16.86
C GLN A 132 -13.50 20.01 17.81
N GLY A 133 -12.40 20.76 17.98
CA GLY A 133 -11.30 20.34 18.87
C GLY A 133 -10.46 19.20 18.29
N TYR A 134 -10.22 19.21 16.99
CA TYR A 134 -9.28 18.37 16.23
C TYR A 134 -9.52 16.84 16.22
N LYS A 135 -10.56 16.33 16.90
CA LYS A 135 -10.93 14.91 17.06
C LYS A 135 -10.52 14.00 15.88
N GLN A 136 -9.76 12.94 16.20
CA GLN A 136 -9.23 11.95 15.24
C GLN A 136 -10.29 11.36 14.28
N SER A 137 -11.52 11.13 14.78
CA SER A 137 -12.62 10.56 14.01
C SER A 137 -13.15 11.45 12.88
N LEU A 138 -12.72 12.71 12.80
CA LEU A 138 -13.01 13.63 11.69
C LEU A 138 -12.08 13.42 10.49
N VAL A 139 -10.96 12.71 10.69
CA VAL A 139 -9.93 12.45 9.69
C VAL A 139 -10.06 11.02 9.15
N PRO A 140 -10.09 10.80 7.82
CA PRO A 140 -10.12 9.45 7.26
C PRO A 140 -8.84 8.66 7.56
N CYS A 141 -8.99 7.39 7.93
CA CYS A 141 -7.85 6.49 8.16
C CYS A 141 -7.03 6.29 6.87
N MET A 142 -5.72 6.57 6.94
CA MET A 142 -4.78 6.39 5.84
C MET A 142 -4.51 4.91 5.48
N PHE A 143 -4.78 3.98 6.40
CA PHE A 143 -4.58 2.54 6.14
C PHE A 143 -5.85 1.82 5.67
N PHE A 144 -7.05 2.32 5.97
CA PHE A 144 -8.31 1.63 5.67
C PHE A 144 -8.48 1.28 4.19
N ALA A 145 -8.26 2.25 3.31
CA ALA A 145 -8.30 2.09 1.85
C ALA A 145 -6.91 1.74 1.26
N SER A 146 -6.00 1.17 2.03
CA SER A 146 -4.72 0.66 1.51
C SER A 146 -4.84 -0.80 1.04
N ARG A 147 -3.91 -1.26 0.19
CA ARG A 147 -3.84 -2.65 -0.27
C ARG A 147 -3.72 -3.67 0.88
N GLN A 148 -3.14 -3.28 2.03
CA GLN A 148 -3.16 -4.05 3.28
C GLN A 148 -4.46 -3.87 4.09
N GLY A 149 -5.05 -2.67 4.05
CA GLY A 149 -6.14 -2.28 4.94
C GLY A 149 -5.66 -1.86 6.33
N CYS A 150 -6.60 -1.43 7.17
CA CYS A 150 -6.30 -1.06 8.55
C CYS A 150 -6.14 -2.32 9.43
N LEU A 151 -5.08 -2.34 10.24
CA LEU A 151 -4.75 -3.40 11.22
C LEU A 151 -4.99 -2.95 12.67
N VAL A 152 -5.41 -1.69 12.88
CA VAL A 152 -5.65 -1.11 14.22
C VAL A 152 -7.05 -1.48 14.67
N ASP A 153 -7.14 -2.45 15.58
CA ASP A 153 -8.38 -2.80 16.26
C ASP A 153 -8.90 -1.55 17.02
N ASN A 154 -10.18 -1.20 16.85
CA ASN A 154 -10.78 0.06 17.32
C ASN A 154 -10.09 1.36 16.84
N CYS A 155 -9.58 1.37 15.60
CA CYS A 155 -9.01 2.55 14.93
C CYS A 155 -9.80 3.86 15.19
N PRO A 156 -9.17 4.92 15.74
CA PRO A 156 -9.86 6.17 16.12
C PRO A 156 -10.13 7.12 14.93
N TYR A 157 -9.75 6.73 13.71
CA TYR A 157 -9.90 7.50 12.48
C TYR A 157 -11.10 7.01 11.65
N SER A 158 -11.70 7.88 10.84
CA SER A 158 -12.91 7.52 10.08
C SER A 158 -12.64 6.41 9.05
N HIS A 159 -13.46 5.35 9.13
CA HIS A 159 -13.68 4.31 8.11
C HIS A 159 -15.01 4.55 7.35
N THR A 160 -15.61 5.73 7.51
CA THR A 160 -16.96 6.11 7.02
C THR A 160 -16.95 7.15 5.90
N ASP A 161 -15.77 7.61 5.46
CA ASP A 161 -15.66 8.43 4.24
C ASP A 161 -16.04 7.59 3.00
N LYS A 162 -17.07 8.03 2.27
CA LYS A 162 -17.60 7.32 1.10
C LYS A 162 -16.53 7.00 0.04
N THR A 163 -15.60 7.92 -0.23
CA THR A 163 -14.52 7.68 -1.20
C THR A 163 -13.60 6.56 -0.72
N ASN A 164 -13.27 6.53 0.57
CA ASN A 164 -12.45 5.46 1.14
C ASN A 164 -13.19 4.11 1.18
N GLN A 165 -14.52 4.10 1.29
CA GLN A 165 -15.33 2.88 1.18
C GLN A 165 -15.39 2.35 -0.27
N GLU A 166 -15.56 3.24 -1.26
CA GLU A 166 -15.51 2.89 -2.69
C GLU A 166 -14.14 2.35 -3.11
N LEU A 167 -13.05 2.95 -2.61
CA LEU A 167 -11.68 2.47 -2.82
C LEU A 167 -11.44 1.12 -2.12
N ARG A 168 -11.91 0.96 -0.87
CA ARG A 168 -11.82 -0.32 -0.15
C ARG A 168 -12.59 -1.44 -0.85
N ALA A 169 -13.76 -1.16 -1.43
CA ALA A 169 -14.52 -2.15 -2.19
C ALA A 169 -13.74 -2.66 -3.42
N LYS A 170 -13.05 -1.77 -4.15
CA LYS A 170 -12.16 -2.15 -5.26
C LYS A 170 -11.00 -3.02 -4.79
N ILE A 171 -10.37 -2.67 -3.68
CA ILE A 171 -9.25 -3.46 -3.10
C ILE A 171 -9.72 -4.86 -2.65
N LEU A 172 -10.94 -5.00 -2.14
CA LEU A 172 -11.52 -6.32 -1.83
C LEU A 172 -11.80 -7.14 -3.09
N GLU A 173 -12.15 -6.50 -4.22
CA GLU A 173 -12.29 -7.18 -5.50
C GLU A 173 -10.93 -7.59 -6.11
N GLU A 174 -9.93 -6.71 -6.08
CA GLU A 174 -8.55 -7.05 -6.46
C GLU A 174 -8.02 -8.24 -5.65
N ARG A 175 -8.37 -8.33 -4.36
CA ARG A 175 -8.07 -9.49 -3.51
C ARG A 175 -8.79 -10.78 -3.93
N ARG A 176 -10.02 -10.73 -4.46
CA ARG A 176 -10.69 -11.92 -5.04
C ARG A 176 -9.89 -12.48 -6.20
N GLN A 177 -9.49 -11.62 -7.12
CA GLN A 177 -8.72 -12.02 -8.30
C GLN A 177 -7.34 -12.59 -7.89
N ILE A 178 -6.62 -11.90 -6.99
CA ILE A 178 -5.30 -12.35 -6.49
C ILE A 178 -5.38 -13.66 -5.68
N LEU A 179 -6.49 -13.93 -4.98
CA LEU A 179 -6.66 -15.18 -4.23
C LEU A 179 -6.85 -16.41 -5.14
N LEU A 180 -7.33 -16.19 -6.37
CA LEU A 180 -7.52 -17.23 -7.40
C LEU A 180 -6.32 -17.33 -8.36
N GLU A 181 -5.44 -16.32 -8.42
CA GLU A 181 -4.17 -16.40 -9.17
C GLU A 181 -3.19 -17.42 -8.54
N PRO A 182 -2.35 -18.07 -9.35
CA PRO A 182 -1.12 -18.70 -8.90
C PRO A 182 -0.29 -17.83 -7.94
N THR A 183 0.12 -18.41 -6.83
CA THR A 183 1.08 -17.74 -5.94
C THR A 183 2.47 -17.69 -6.57
N ALA A 184 3.23 -16.64 -6.27
CA ALA A 184 4.61 -16.49 -6.75
C ALA A 184 5.51 -17.66 -6.30
N LYS A 185 5.21 -18.30 -5.15
CA LYS A 185 5.85 -19.57 -4.73
C LYS A 185 5.48 -20.78 -5.60
N GLN A 186 4.22 -20.93 -6.02
CA GLN A 186 3.82 -22.02 -6.92
C GLN A 186 4.45 -21.86 -8.31
N GLU A 187 4.39 -20.66 -8.89
CA GLU A 187 5.02 -20.36 -10.18
C GLU A 187 6.53 -20.56 -10.11
N LEU A 188 7.18 -20.15 -9.02
CA LEU A 188 8.61 -20.40 -8.81
C LEU A 188 8.93 -21.90 -8.75
N ARG A 189 8.10 -22.71 -8.07
CA ARG A 189 8.31 -24.15 -8.00
C ARG A 189 8.05 -24.86 -9.34
N ASP A 190 7.07 -24.39 -10.11
CA ASP A 190 6.84 -24.89 -11.48
C ASP A 190 8.04 -24.53 -12.39
N PHE A 191 8.53 -23.29 -12.30
CA PHE A 191 9.74 -22.87 -13.01
C PHE A 191 10.96 -23.70 -12.59
N GLU A 192 11.23 -23.87 -11.30
CA GLU A 192 12.34 -24.68 -10.78
C GLU A 192 12.24 -26.16 -11.21
N ARG A 193 11.02 -26.71 -11.39
CA ARG A 193 10.82 -28.04 -12.01
C ARG A 193 11.15 -28.02 -13.50
N ARG A 194 10.60 -27.04 -14.25
CA ARG A 194 10.84 -26.86 -15.68
C ARG A 194 12.32 -26.63 -16.03
N MET A 195 13.12 -26.04 -15.13
CA MET A 195 14.57 -25.97 -15.32
C MET A 195 15.21 -27.35 -15.51
N VAL A 196 14.77 -28.35 -14.73
CA VAL A 196 15.28 -29.73 -14.79
C VAL A 196 14.70 -30.47 -16.00
N GLU A 197 13.44 -30.19 -16.35
CA GLU A 197 12.71 -30.85 -17.45
C GLU A 197 13.14 -30.32 -18.85
N GLU A 198 13.46 -29.02 -18.96
CA GLU A 198 13.75 -28.32 -20.22
C GLU A 198 15.23 -27.90 -20.36
N GLY A 199 16.04 -28.04 -19.30
CA GLY A 199 17.47 -27.70 -19.32
C GLY A 199 17.79 -26.20 -19.17
N LEU A 200 16.94 -25.45 -18.48
CA LEU A 200 17.08 -23.99 -18.28
C LEU A 200 18.16 -23.65 -17.24
N ASP A 201 18.79 -22.48 -17.37
CA ASP A 201 19.94 -22.08 -16.55
C ASP A 201 19.60 -21.16 -15.35
N GLU A 202 20.59 -20.94 -14.47
CA GLU A 202 20.46 -20.08 -13.29
C GLU A 202 20.23 -18.58 -13.64
N SER A 203 20.67 -18.14 -14.83
CA SER A 203 20.41 -16.78 -15.32
C SER A 203 18.93 -16.59 -15.62
N GLN A 204 18.28 -17.58 -16.24
CA GLN A 204 16.83 -17.61 -16.48
C GLN A 204 16.06 -17.63 -15.15
N LEU A 205 16.49 -18.44 -14.16
CA LEU A 205 15.90 -18.44 -12.81
C LEU A 205 16.02 -17.08 -12.11
N LYS A 206 17.16 -16.40 -12.26
CA LYS A 206 17.42 -15.07 -11.71
C LYS A 206 16.58 -14.00 -12.41
N CYS A 207 16.40 -14.11 -13.72
CA CYS A 207 15.51 -13.24 -14.50
C CYS A 207 14.05 -13.39 -14.05
N PHE A 208 13.54 -14.63 -13.99
CA PHE A 208 12.19 -14.93 -13.50
C PHE A 208 11.95 -14.39 -12.08
N LYS A 209 12.88 -14.65 -11.15
CA LYS A 209 12.82 -14.14 -9.77
C LYS A 209 12.78 -12.61 -9.74
N TYR A 210 13.55 -11.93 -10.59
CA TYR A 210 13.51 -10.47 -10.71
C TYR A 210 12.19 -9.95 -11.33
N GLN A 211 11.72 -10.52 -12.44
CA GLN A 211 10.46 -10.16 -13.11
C GLN A 211 9.26 -10.30 -12.16
N ARG A 212 9.12 -11.45 -11.48
CA ARG A 212 7.99 -11.67 -10.55
C ARG A 212 8.08 -10.77 -9.32
N THR A 213 9.28 -10.57 -8.77
CA THR A 213 9.49 -9.59 -7.70
C THR A 213 9.11 -8.17 -8.16
N ALA A 214 9.42 -7.78 -9.39
CA ALA A 214 9.03 -6.49 -9.95
C ALA A 214 7.51 -6.37 -10.17
N LYS A 215 6.81 -7.43 -10.63
CA LYS A 215 5.33 -7.48 -10.70
C LYS A 215 4.71 -7.19 -9.32
N ASP A 216 5.23 -7.84 -8.28
CA ASP A 216 4.70 -7.74 -6.92
C ASP A 216 4.93 -6.35 -6.27
N TYR A 217 6.02 -5.64 -6.60
CA TYR A 217 6.29 -4.27 -6.14
C TYR A 217 5.74 -3.16 -7.04
N HIS A 218 5.37 -3.46 -8.29
CA HIS A 218 5.01 -2.45 -9.30
C HIS A 218 3.74 -2.84 -10.08
N VAL A 219 2.64 -3.08 -9.36
CA VAL A 219 1.32 -3.45 -9.92
C VAL A 219 0.86 -2.52 -11.06
N ASP A 220 1.16 -1.22 -10.96
CA ASP A 220 0.76 -0.19 -11.95
C ASP A 220 1.79 0.00 -13.09
N ARG A 221 2.95 -0.67 -13.05
CA ARG A 221 3.91 -0.65 -14.16
C ARG A 221 3.41 -1.64 -15.22
N PRO A 222 3.23 -1.22 -16.49
CA PRO A 222 2.79 -2.15 -17.52
C PRO A 222 3.78 -3.31 -17.59
N VAL A 223 3.24 -4.52 -17.45
CA VAL A 223 3.95 -5.81 -17.60
C VAL A 223 4.86 -5.68 -18.82
N CYS A 224 6.15 -5.94 -18.63
CA CYS A 224 7.14 -5.66 -19.67
C CYS A 224 6.75 -6.48 -20.90
N GLN A 225 6.73 -5.89 -22.10
CA GLN A 225 6.29 -6.63 -23.30
C GLN A 225 7.21 -7.82 -23.64
N HIS A 226 8.42 -7.87 -23.04
CA HIS A 226 9.31 -9.03 -23.06
C HIS A 226 8.90 -10.19 -22.15
N ASP A 227 7.90 -10.01 -21.27
CA ASP A 227 7.26 -11.09 -20.52
C ASP A 227 6.38 -11.96 -21.46
N SER A 228 6.31 -11.63 -22.76
CA SER A 228 5.97 -12.57 -23.83
C SER A 228 7.11 -13.55 -24.14
N ASP A 229 7.75 -14.12 -23.11
CA ASP A 229 8.53 -15.35 -23.26
C ASP A 229 7.52 -16.49 -23.50
N ALA A 230 7.10 -16.59 -24.78
CA ALA A 230 5.94 -17.35 -25.23
C ALA A 230 6.10 -18.88 -25.10
N THR A 231 7.20 -19.32 -24.48
CA THR A 231 7.52 -20.70 -24.13
C THR A 231 6.76 -21.17 -22.88
N ALA A 232 6.47 -20.27 -21.93
CA ALA A 232 5.83 -20.62 -20.65
C ALA A 232 4.32 -20.84 -20.83
N PRO A 233 3.79 -22.07 -20.64
CA PRO A 233 2.37 -22.33 -20.83
C PRO A 233 1.58 -21.72 -19.67
N ARG A 234 0.65 -20.81 -19.99
CA ARG A 234 -0.16 -20.12 -18.98
C ARG A 234 -0.99 -21.12 -18.15
N ALA A 235 -0.95 -20.99 -16.84
CA ALA A 235 -1.73 -21.79 -15.90
C ALA A 235 -2.88 -20.98 -15.28
N TYR A 236 -4.07 -21.58 -15.19
CA TYR A 236 -5.18 -21.08 -14.38
C TYR A 236 -4.92 -21.28 -12.87
N GLY A 237 -4.14 -22.30 -12.51
CA GLY A 237 -3.83 -22.65 -11.13
C GLY A 237 -2.82 -23.79 -11.05
N TYR A 238 -2.37 -24.10 -9.84
CA TYR A 238 -1.44 -25.20 -9.57
C TYR A 238 -1.91 -26.01 -8.36
N CYS A 239 -1.53 -27.28 -8.30
CA CYS A 239 -1.62 -28.06 -7.07
C CYS A 239 -0.88 -27.32 -5.93
N ALA A 240 -1.54 -27.11 -4.79
CA ALA A 240 -1.00 -26.33 -3.67
C ALA A 240 0.08 -27.08 -2.86
N ASN A 241 0.16 -28.41 -3.01
CA ASN A 241 1.31 -29.20 -2.56
C ASN A 241 2.58 -28.76 -3.32
N LEU A 242 3.46 -28.03 -2.63
CA LEU A 242 4.66 -27.43 -3.21
C LEU A 242 5.71 -28.43 -3.73
N ASP A 243 5.62 -29.71 -3.36
CA ASP A 243 6.46 -30.79 -3.88
C ASP A 243 5.88 -31.40 -5.17
N CYS A 244 4.71 -30.94 -5.62
CA CYS A 244 4.02 -31.43 -6.81
C CYS A 244 3.83 -30.32 -7.85
N VAL A 245 3.17 -29.22 -7.45
CA VAL A 245 2.84 -28.06 -8.29
C VAL A 245 2.39 -28.40 -9.73
N LYS A 246 1.62 -29.49 -9.88
CA LYS A 246 1.03 -29.85 -11.18
C LYS A 246 0.10 -28.71 -11.66
N PRO A 247 0.31 -28.15 -12.86
CA PRO A 247 -0.51 -27.07 -13.37
C PRO A 247 -1.90 -27.54 -13.83
N TYR A 248 -2.84 -26.59 -13.82
CA TYR A 248 -4.03 -26.54 -14.67
C TYR A 248 -3.76 -25.49 -15.76
N LEU A 249 -3.56 -25.92 -17.00
CA LEU A 249 -3.14 -25.06 -18.10
C LEU A 249 -4.33 -24.44 -18.86
N PHE A 250 -4.12 -23.26 -19.45
CA PHE A 250 -5.09 -22.55 -20.29
C PHE A 250 -5.55 -23.35 -21.53
N THR A 251 -4.81 -24.40 -21.91
CA THR A 251 -5.15 -25.32 -23.00
C THR A 251 -6.08 -26.46 -22.58
N GLN A 252 -6.39 -26.60 -21.29
CA GLN A 252 -7.25 -27.67 -20.76
C GLN A 252 -8.68 -27.16 -20.57
N ALA A 253 -9.65 -27.83 -21.17
CA ALA A 253 -11.06 -27.43 -21.11
C ALA A 253 -11.76 -27.71 -19.76
N GLN A 254 -11.11 -28.44 -18.86
CA GLN A 254 -11.59 -28.78 -17.52
C GLN A 254 -10.42 -28.77 -16.53
N SER A 255 -10.68 -28.40 -15.27
CA SER A 255 -9.68 -28.47 -14.20
C SER A 255 -9.27 -29.93 -13.93
N PRO A 256 -7.97 -30.28 -14.02
CA PRO A 256 -7.44 -31.54 -13.51
C PRO A 256 -7.18 -31.50 -12.00
N LEU A 257 -7.64 -30.46 -11.30
CA LEU A 257 -7.43 -30.21 -9.87
C LEU A 257 -8.77 -30.18 -9.12
N GLN A 258 -8.82 -30.91 -8.01
CA GLN A 258 -9.88 -30.93 -7.02
C GLN A 258 -9.76 -29.71 -6.09
N GLN A 259 -10.87 -29.06 -5.79
CA GLN A 259 -10.96 -27.88 -4.92
C GLN A 259 -11.11 -28.31 -3.46
N CYS A 260 -10.47 -27.60 -2.53
CA CYS A 260 -10.65 -27.83 -1.09
C CYS A 260 -12.05 -27.35 -0.66
N SER A 261 -12.87 -28.27 -0.13
CA SER A 261 -14.25 -28.02 0.30
C SER A 261 -14.39 -27.15 1.55
N GLY A 262 -13.30 -26.84 2.25
CA GLY A 262 -13.31 -25.95 3.41
C GLY A 262 -13.06 -24.48 3.08
N CYS A 263 -12.27 -24.18 2.05
CA CYS A 263 -11.86 -22.81 1.71
C CYS A 263 -12.35 -22.35 0.32
N GLU A 264 -12.60 -23.27 -0.60
CA GLU A 264 -13.00 -23.05 -2.00
C GLU A 264 -12.01 -22.27 -2.90
N TRP A 265 -10.79 -21.95 -2.45
CA TRP A 265 -9.76 -21.30 -3.29
C TRP A 265 -8.41 -22.06 -3.38
N THR A 266 -8.25 -23.17 -2.65
CA THR A 266 -7.05 -24.03 -2.74
C THR A 266 -7.34 -25.27 -3.59
N TYR A 267 -6.41 -25.67 -4.46
CA TYR A 267 -6.59 -26.75 -5.43
C TYR A 267 -5.50 -27.82 -5.32
N TYR A 268 -5.87 -29.08 -5.55
CA TYR A 268 -4.99 -30.26 -5.44
C TYR A 268 -5.22 -31.24 -6.59
N CYS A 269 -4.16 -31.87 -7.11
CA CYS A 269 -4.30 -32.88 -8.16
C CYS A 269 -4.77 -34.26 -7.66
N SER A 270 -4.80 -34.47 -6.34
CA SER A 270 -5.32 -35.67 -5.68
C SER A 270 -5.50 -35.44 -4.18
N GLU A 271 -6.33 -36.28 -3.54
CA GLU A 271 -6.46 -36.37 -2.08
C GLU A 271 -5.11 -36.60 -1.38
N ALA A 272 -4.22 -37.42 -1.96
CA ALA A 272 -2.88 -37.64 -1.41
C ALA A 272 -2.03 -36.35 -1.36
N CYS A 273 -2.20 -35.44 -2.34
CA CYS A 273 -1.56 -34.12 -2.29
C CYS A 273 -2.22 -33.19 -1.27
N HIS A 274 -3.56 -33.24 -1.13
CA HIS A 274 -4.27 -32.50 -0.10
C HIS A 274 -3.81 -32.92 1.30
N MET A 275 -3.80 -34.22 1.60
CA MET A 275 -3.40 -34.75 2.90
C MET A 275 -1.92 -34.49 3.24
N LYS A 276 -1.02 -34.46 2.24
CA LYS A 276 0.39 -34.09 2.44
C LYS A 276 0.56 -32.61 2.78
N ASP A 277 -0.23 -31.74 2.16
CA ASP A 277 -0.18 -30.28 2.36
C ASP A 277 -1.04 -29.79 3.56
N TRP A 278 -2.00 -30.61 4.01
CA TRP A 278 -2.95 -30.30 5.08
C TRP A 278 -2.31 -29.73 6.36
N PRO A 279 -1.16 -30.21 6.86
CA PRO A 279 -0.51 -29.63 8.04
C PRO A 279 -0.18 -28.14 7.91
N ARG A 280 0.11 -27.67 6.69
CA ARG A 280 0.31 -26.27 6.30
C ARG A 280 -1.03 -25.59 5.99
N HIS A 281 -1.82 -26.18 5.09
CA HIS A 281 -3.04 -25.56 4.57
C HIS A 281 -4.07 -25.27 5.66
N ARG A 282 -4.25 -26.15 6.66
CA ARG A 282 -5.19 -25.94 7.77
C ARG A 282 -4.96 -24.67 8.62
N LEU A 283 -3.81 -24.02 8.49
CA LEU A 283 -3.49 -22.76 9.16
C LEU A 283 -4.02 -21.53 8.41
N GLU A 284 -4.39 -21.71 7.13
CA GLU A 284 -4.94 -20.69 6.23
C GLU A 284 -6.30 -21.07 5.63
N CYS A 285 -6.79 -22.29 5.88
CA CYS A 285 -8.04 -22.82 5.34
C CYS A 285 -9.27 -22.13 5.97
N ALA A 286 -9.68 -21.03 5.37
CA ALA A 286 -10.89 -20.28 5.69
C ALA A 286 -11.64 -19.88 4.40
N PRO A 287 -12.96 -19.60 4.46
CA PRO A 287 -13.75 -19.18 3.31
C PRO A 287 -13.18 -17.94 2.60
N VAL A 288 -13.37 -17.88 1.28
CA VAL A 288 -12.96 -16.79 0.38
C VAL A 288 -13.10 -15.38 1.03
N GLU A 289 -14.30 -15.00 1.44
CA GLU A 289 -14.59 -13.67 1.99
C GLU A 289 -13.93 -13.41 3.36
N GLU A 290 -13.66 -14.43 4.17
CA GLU A 290 -12.91 -14.28 5.42
C GLU A 290 -11.44 -13.93 5.11
N VAL A 291 -10.82 -14.67 4.19
CA VAL A 291 -9.44 -14.42 3.76
C VAL A 291 -9.29 -13.03 3.14
N ILE A 292 -10.25 -12.62 2.30
CA ILE A 292 -10.23 -11.31 1.61
C ILE A 292 -10.46 -10.15 2.58
N SER A 293 -11.38 -10.28 3.53
CA SER A 293 -11.66 -9.22 4.50
C SER A 293 -10.58 -9.07 5.57
N ASN A 294 -9.96 -10.18 6.00
CA ASN A 294 -8.94 -10.23 7.03
C ASN A 294 -7.60 -9.59 6.60
N ASN A 295 -7.44 -8.30 6.92
CA ASN A 295 -6.23 -7.52 6.62
C ASN A 295 -4.93 -8.11 7.18
N LYS A 296 -4.98 -8.93 8.24
CA LYS A 296 -3.79 -9.54 8.86
C LYS A 296 -3.14 -10.61 7.94
N LEU A 297 -3.79 -10.99 6.84
CA LEU A 297 -3.28 -11.92 5.82
C LEU A 297 -2.66 -11.26 4.57
N TRP A 298 -2.65 -9.92 4.48
CA TRP A 298 -2.24 -9.19 3.27
C TRP A 298 -1.04 -8.27 3.50
N SER A 299 -0.14 -8.21 2.52
CA SER A 299 1.02 -7.32 2.52
C SER A 299 0.63 -5.87 2.22
N THR A 300 1.55 -4.93 2.47
CA THR A 300 1.44 -3.53 2.04
C THR A 300 1.23 -3.37 0.53
N TRP A 301 1.58 -4.38 -0.27
CA TRP A 301 1.50 -4.41 -1.72
C TRP A 301 0.24 -5.13 -2.24
N GLY A 302 -0.59 -5.69 -1.35
CA GLY A 302 -1.81 -6.42 -1.72
C GLY A 302 -1.59 -7.87 -2.15
N THR A 303 -0.39 -8.42 -1.95
CA THR A 303 -0.10 -9.86 -2.05
C THR A 303 -0.48 -10.58 -0.75
N ARG A 304 -0.84 -11.87 -0.83
CA ARG A 304 -1.13 -12.70 0.34
C ARG A 304 0.18 -13.04 1.08
N LEU A 305 0.23 -12.79 2.39
CA LEU A 305 1.44 -13.03 3.18
C LEU A 305 1.81 -14.51 3.21
N GLY A 306 3.11 -14.80 3.13
CA GLY A 306 3.62 -16.17 3.06
C GLY A 306 3.54 -16.78 1.66
N THR A 307 3.17 -16.02 0.63
CA THR A 307 3.09 -16.49 -0.78
C THR A 307 4.11 -15.85 -1.72
N GLU A 308 4.78 -14.80 -1.24
CA GLU A 308 5.83 -14.05 -1.92
C GLU A 308 7.14 -14.85 -2.14
N ILE A 309 7.89 -14.52 -3.18
CA ILE A 309 9.25 -15.03 -3.36
C ILE A 309 10.18 -14.31 -2.36
N VAL A 310 10.59 -15.03 -1.31
CA VAL A 310 11.61 -14.54 -0.39
C VAL A 310 12.98 -14.66 -1.07
N LEU A 311 13.43 -13.58 -1.70
CA LEU A 311 14.83 -13.42 -2.07
C LEU A 311 15.67 -13.48 -0.79
N ARG A 312 16.50 -14.52 -0.67
CA ARG A 312 17.55 -14.55 0.36
C ARG A 312 18.63 -13.53 -0.04
N PRO A 313 19.10 -12.69 0.90
CA PRO A 313 20.20 -11.76 0.65
C PRO A 313 21.54 -12.49 0.49
#